data_AF-B1I4Z0-F1
#
_entry.id   AF-B1I4Z0-F1
#
_cell.length_a   1.000
_cell.length_b   1.000
_cell.length_c   1.000
_cell.angle_alpha   90.00
_cell.angle_beta   90.00
_cell.angle_gamma   90.00
#
_symmetry.space_group_name_H-M   'P 1'
#
loop_
_entity.id
_entity.type
_entity.pdbx_description
1 polymer ?
#
loop_
_entity_poly.entity_id
_entity_poly.type
_entity_poly.pdbx_seq_one_letter_code
_entity_poly.pdbx_strand_id
1 'polypeptide(L)'
;MPTGIPAGGLLERRGNMTEAYVRLGSAILREVVRDIRGGPRGGNRSPYISAVGFLRTPLFEMICESQGVNPLLAKRRILQLSSTKDIPAVRTRSQWKRKRRQKRIYHWAVSPGNKMVN
;
A
#
# COMPACT_ATOMS: atom_id res chain seq x y z
N MET A 1 -6.40 -58.02 17.47
CA MET A 1 -5.63 -56.86 17.97
C MET A 1 -6.21 -55.59 17.33
N PRO A 2 -7.01 -54.77 18.03
CA PRO A 2 -7.49 -53.52 17.46
C PRO A 2 -6.38 -52.46 17.60
N THR A 3 -5.89 -51.94 16.49
CA THR A 3 -5.00 -50.76 16.45
C THR A 3 -5.83 -49.52 16.77
N GLY A 4 -5.83 -49.11 18.03
CA GLY A 4 -6.40 -47.83 18.45
C GLY A 4 -5.58 -46.68 17.88
N ILE A 5 -6.15 -45.94 16.93
CA ILE A 5 -5.62 -44.63 16.52
C ILE A 5 -5.82 -43.70 17.72
N PRO A 6 -4.77 -43.08 18.28
CA PRO A 6 -4.94 -42.19 19.42
C PRO A 6 -5.70 -40.94 18.98
N ALA A 7 -6.95 -40.81 19.45
CA ALA A 7 -7.82 -39.67 19.17
C ALA A 7 -7.27 -38.32 19.69
N GLY A 8 -6.19 -38.32 20.47
CA GLY A 8 -5.57 -37.13 21.06
C GLY A 8 -4.83 -36.21 20.07
N GLY A 9 -4.32 -36.72 18.95
CA GLY A 9 -3.45 -35.92 18.06
C GLY A 9 -4.18 -34.88 17.18
N LEU A 10 -5.50 -34.99 17.04
CA LEU A 10 -6.28 -34.17 16.09
C LEU A 10 -6.67 -32.81 16.67
N LEU A 11 -6.92 -32.75 17.99
CA LEU A 11 -7.20 -31.50 18.71
C LEU A 11 -5.92 -30.68 18.95
N GLU A 12 -4.82 -31.35 19.27
CA GLU A 12 -3.51 -30.72 19.50
C GLU A 12 -2.95 -30.09 18.21
N ARG A 13 -3.12 -30.76 17.06
CA ARG A 13 -2.78 -30.18 15.74
C ARG A 13 -3.59 -28.94 15.40
N ARG A 14 -4.87 -28.88 15.77
CA ARG A 14 -5.73 -27.70 15.53
C ARG A 14 -5.32 -26.51 16.39
N GLY A 15 -4.95 -26.73 17.65
CA GLY A 15 -4.39 -25.68 18.53
C GLY A 15 -3.09 -25.09 17.97
N ASN A 16 -2.14 -25.94 17.60
CA ASN A 16 -0.82 -25.51 17.10
C ASN A 16 -0.91 -24.76 15.76
N MET A 17 -1.82 -25.17 14.88
CA MET A 17 -2.04 -24.54 13.59
C MET A 17 -2.67 -23.15 13.74
N THR A 18 -3.58 -22.98 14.69
CA THR A 18 -4.22 -21.69 14.99
C THR A 18 -3.20 -20.70 15.55
N GLU A 19 -2.33 -21.14 16.45
CA GLU A 19 -1.25 -20.31 17.00
C GLU A 19 -0.22 -19.90 15.92
N ALA A 20 0.12 -20.82 15.00
CA ALA A 20 1.01 -20.52 13.90
C ALA A 20 0.46 -19.41 12.98
N TYR A 21 -0.85 -19.43 12.70
CA TYR A 21 -1.50 -18.38 11.90
C TYR A 21 -1.53 -17.03 12.61
N VAL A 22 -1.80 -17.02 13.92
CA VAL A 22 -1.75 -15.78 14.72
C VAL A 22 -0.33 -15.20 14.70
N ARG A 23 0.69 -16.04 14.94
CA ARG A 23 2.10 -15.64 14.90
C ARG A 23 2.51 -15.09 13.53
N LEU A 24 2.09 -15.74 12.45
CA LEU A 24 2.32 -15.28 11.08
C LEU A 24 1.64 -13.92 10.83
N GLY A 25 0.38 -13.78 11.22
CA GLY A 25 -0.35 -12.51 11.13
C GLY A 25 0.38 -11.38 11.85
N SER A 26 0.88 -11.64 13.06
CA SER A 26 1.65 -10.64 13.82
C SER A 26 2.97 -10.28 13.13
N ALA A 27 3.66 -11.24 12.52
CA ALA A 27 4.88 -10.99 11.77
C ALA A 27 4.62 -10.12 10.53
N ILE A 28 3.55 -10.41 9.77
CA ILE A 28 3.13 -9.61 8.62
C ILE A 28 2.82 -8.18 9.05
N LEU A 29 2.04 -7.99 10.13
CA LEU A 29 1.69 -6.66 10.63
C LEU A 29 2.93 -5.86 11.06
N ARG A 30 3.94 -6.50 11.66
CA ARG A 30 5.19 -5.84 12.06
C ARG A 30 5.97 -5.29 10.86
N GLU A 31 6.10 -6.08 9.79
CA GLU A 31 6.77 -5.62 8.56
C GLU A 31 5.99 -4.48 7.88
N VAL A 32 4.66 -4.60 7.79
CA VAL A 32 3.81 -3.53 7.25
C VAL A 32 3.96 -2.22 8.03
N VAL A 33 4.00 -2.30 9.36
CA VAL A 33 4.22 -1.15 10.23
C VAL A 33 5.61 -0.54 10.01
N ARG A 34 6.64 -1.39 9.85
CA ARG A 34 8.02 -0.94 9.56
C ARG A 34 8.10 -0.18 8.24
N ASP A 35 7.51 -0.72 7.18
CA ASP A 35 7.47 -0.10 5.86
C ASP A 35 6.75 1.25 5.87
N ILE A 36 5.61 1.32 6.57
CA ILE A 36 4.82 2.54 6.68
C ILE A 36 5.55 3.59 7.51
N ARG A 37 6.21 3.20 8.60
CA ARG A 37 7.04 4.11 9.42
C ARG A 37 8.23 4.68 8.65
N GLY A 38 8.79 3.92 7.69
CA GLY A 38 9.85 4.40 6.82
C GLY A 38 9.42 5.52 5.86
N GLY A 39 8.10 5.64 5.59
CA GLY A 39 7.51 6.69 4.77
C GLY A 39 7.77 6.56 3.26
N PRO A 40 7.18 7.44 2.43
CA PRO A 40 7.12 7.28 0.97
C PRO A 40 8.38 7.77 0.20
N ARG A 41 9.53 7.92 0.86
CA ARG A 41 10.72 8.59 0.28
C ARG A 41 11.89 7.62 0.05
N GLY A 42 12.73 7.96 -0.94
CA GLY A 42 13.95 7.22 -1.25
C GLY A 42 13.69 5.75 -1.61
N GLY A 43 14.61 4.88 -1.18
CA GLY A 43 14.52 3.43 -1.40
C GLY A 43 13.31 2.75 -0.74
N ASN A 44 12.65 3.42 0.21
CA ASN A 44 11.48 2.87 0.91
C ASN A 44 10.14 3.15 0.20
N ARG A 45 10.15 3.88 -0.94
CA ARG A 45 8.92 4.26 -1.64
C ARG A 45 8.10 3.04 -2.10
N SER A 46 8.75 2.02 -2.65
CA SER A 46 8.06 0.82 -3.15
C SER A 46 7.48 -0.02 -1.99
N PRO A 47 8.26 -0.38 -0.95
CA PRO A 47 7.72 -1.03 0.24
C PRO A 47 6.55 -0.28 0.88
N TYR A 48 6.66 1.04 1.03
CA TYR A 48 5.59 1.89 1.55
C TYR A 48 4.28 1.75 0.73
N ILE A 49 4.36 1.83 -0.60
CA ILE A 49 3.18 1.71 -1.47
C ILE A 49 2.54 0.32 -1.34
N SER A 50 3.36 -0.73 -1.32
CA SER A 50 2.90 -2.10 -1.12
C SER A 50 2.20 -2.28 0.23
N ALA A 51 2.79 -1.77 1.31
CA ALA A 51 2.22 -1.82 2.65
C ALA A 51 0.87 -1.05 2.73
N VAL A 52 0.78 0.14 2.13
CA VAL A 52 -0.48 0.89 2.02
C VAL A 52 -1.52 0.12 1.18
N GLY A 53 -1.09 -0.57 0.13
CA GLY A 53 -1.94 -1.45 -0.67
C GLY A 53 -2.48 -2.62 0.14
N PHE A 54 -1.63 -3.28 0.93
CA PHE A 54 -1.99 -4.39 1.81
C PHE A 54 -3.08 -4.01 2.82
N LEU A 55 -3.03 -2.81 3.42
CA LEU A 55 -4.06 -2.29 4.34
C LEU A 55 -5.47 -2.12 3.71
N ARG A 56 -5.61 -2.37 2.40
CA ARG A 56 -6.89 -2.33 1.67
C ARG A 56 -7.37 -3.71 1.25
N THR A 57 -6.65 -4.76 1.63
CA THR A 57 -6.97 -6.13 1.24
C THR A 57 -7.85 -6.81 2.32
N PRO A 58 -8.72 -7.75 1.92
CA PRO A 58 -9.45 -8.59 2.88
C PRO A 58 -8.52 -9.40 3.78
N LEU A 59 -7.30 -9.72 3.32
CA LEU A 59 -6.30 -10.43 4.11
C LEU A 59 -5.89 -9.65 5.36
N PHE A 60 -5.77 -8.33 5.27
CA PHE A 60 -5.52 -7.48 6.43
C PHE A 60 -6.66 -7.56 7.44
N GLU A 61 -7.91 -7.53 6.97
CA GLU A 61 -9.10 -7.62 7.83
C GLU A 61 -9.15 -8.96 8.57
N MET A 62 -8.92 -10.07 7.85
CA MET A 62 -8.84 -11.41 8.46
C MET A 62 -7.71 -11.51 9.50
N ILE A 63 -6.55 -10.91 9.23
CA ILE A 63 -5.45 -10.90 10.21
C ILE A 63 -5.84 -10.08 11.44
N CYS A 64 -6.47 -8.92 11.29
CA CYS A 64 -6.95 -8.12 12.41
C CYS A 64 -8.00 -8.87 13.26
N GLU A 65 -8.95 -9.54 12.61
CA GLU A 65 -9.96 -10.37 13.28
C GLU A 65 -9.32 -11.51 14.07
N SER A 66 -8.34 -12.20 13.49
CA SER A 66 -7.60 -13.28 14.17
C SER A 66 -6.84 -12.81 15.42
N GLN A 67 -6.60 -11.50 15.54
CA GLN A 67 -5.93 -10.89 16.69
C GLN A 67 -6.89 -10.13 17.62
N GLY A 68 -8.19 -10.17 17.35
CA GLY A 68 -9.19 -9.44 18.14
C GLY A 68 -9.08 -7.92 18.02
N VAL A 69 -8.50 -7.41 16.92
CA VAL A 69 -8.29 -5.98 16.69
C VAL A 69 -9.29 -5.46 15.67
N ASN A 70 -9.86 -4.28 15.91
CA ASN A 70 -10.70 -3.62 14.92
C ASN A 70 -9.86 -3.13 13.72
N PRO A 71 -10.14 -3.62 12.49
CA PRO A 71 -9.33 -3.31 11.31
C PRO A 71 -9.36 -1.84 10.91
N LEU A 72 -10.48 -1.14 11.11
CA LEU A 72 -10.59 0.29 10.80
C LEU A 72 -9.70 1.14 11.73
N LEU A 73 -9.73 0.84 13.04
CA LEU A 73 -8.88 1.52 14.02
C LEU A 73 -7.41 1.20 13.81
N ALA A 74 -7.07 -0.07 13.54
CA ALA A 74 -5.71 -0.49 13.25
C ALA A 74 -5.17 0.24 12.02
N LYS A 75 -5.92 0.25 10.91
CA LYS A 75 -5.55 0.96 9.69
C LYS A 75 -5.32 2.45 9.92
N ARG A 76 -6.21 3.11 10.66
CA ARG A 76 -6.06 4.54 10.99
C ARG A 76 -4.78 4.79 11.78
N ARG A 77 -4.52 3.99 12.83
CA ARG A 77 -3.31 4.10 13.67
C ARG A 77 -2.05 3.84 12.85
N ILE A 78 -2.03 2.78 12.04
CA ILE A 78 -0.87 2.42 11.22
C ILE A 78 -0.55 3.53 10.22
N LEU A 79 -1.54 4.07 9.51
CA LEU A 79 -1.33 5.16 8.55
C LEU A 79 -0.85 6.45 9.24
N GLN A 80 -1.31 6.72 10.46
CA GLN A 80 -0.82 7.86 11.26
C GLN A 80 0.67 7.75 11.58
N LEU A 81 1.27 6.55 11.64
CA LEU A 81 2.70 6.38 11.88
C LEU A 81 3.57 6.95 10.76
N SER A 82 3.03 7.08 9.54
CA SER A 82 3.69 7.78 8.45
C SER A 82 3.46 9.30 8.47
N SER A 83 2.42 9.76 9.19
CA SER A 83 1.98 11.17 9.25
C SER A 83 2.82 12.06 10.14
N THR A 84 3.65 11.50 11.01
CA THR A 84 4.64 12.26 11.79
C THR A 84 5.77 12.83 10.93
N LYS A 85 5.78 12.53 9.62
CA LYS A 85 6.58 13.24 8.61
C LYS A 85 5.67 13.56 7.42
N ASP A 86 4.98 14.71 7.46
CA ASP A 86 4.15 15.29 6.40
C ASP A 86 3.84 14.35 5.23
N ILE A 87 2.74 13.60 5.35
CA ILE A 87 2.22 12.78 4.24
C ILE A 87 1.83 13.76 3.13
N PRO A 88 2.49 13.75 1.95
CA PRO A 88 1.90 14.41 0.80
C PRO A 88 0.67 13.58 0.45
N ALA A 89 -0.50 14.22 0.51
CA ALA A 89 -1.79 13.63 0.16
C ALA A 89 -1.61 12.74 -1.08
N VAL A 90 -1.73 11.43 -0.88
CA VAL A 90 -1.56 10.44 -1.96
C VAL A 90 -2.64 10.74 -2.98
N ARG A 91 -2.23 11.38 -4.09
CA ARG A 91 -3.09 11.64 -5.25
C ARG A 91 -3.76 10.34 -5.66
N THR A 92 -5.07 10.29 -5.50
CA THR A 92 -5.90 9.19 -5.99
C THR A 92 -5.72 9.05 -7.51
N ARG A 93 -5.81 7.82 -8.00
CA ARG A 93 -5.58 7.40 -9.40
C ARG A 93 -6.39 8.23 -10.41
N SER A 94 -7.48 8.87 -9.98
CA SER A 94 -8.30 9.78 -10.78
C SER A 94 -7.61 11.09 -11.20
N GLN A 95 -6.48 11.48 -10.59
CA GLN A 95 -5.73 12.68 -10.99
C GLN A 95 -4.62 12.43 -12.03
N TRP A 96 -4.43 11.20 -12.51
CA TRP A 96 -3.35 10.88 -13.45
C TRP A 96 -3.62 11.28 -14.91
N LYS A 97 -4.80 11.84 -15.23
CA LYS A 97 -5.10 12.26 -16.60
C LYS A 97 -5.77 13.63 -16.69
N ARG A 98 -4.95 14.64 -16.98
CA ARG A 98 -5.12 15.52 -18.14
C ARG A 98 -3.83 16.33 -18.36
N LYS A 99 -2.82 15.70 -18.96
CA LYS A 99 -1.76 16.44 -19.66
C LYS A 99 -2.42 16.99 -20.94
N ARG A 100 -3.12 18.12 -20.85
CA ARG A 100 -3.62 18.84 -22.03
C ARG A 100 -2.38 19.17 -22.87
N ARG A 101 -2.26 18.54 -24.04
CA ARG A 101 -1.28 18.90 -25.07
C ARG A 101 -1.38 20.41 -25.30
N GLN A 102 -0.37 21.18 -24.88
CA GLN A 102 -0.13 22.51 -25.42
C GLN A 102 0.02 22.34 -26.93
N LYS A 103 -0.99 22.76 -27.69
CA LYS A 103 -0.83 22.99 -29.13
C LYS A 103 0.21 24.09 -29.26
N ARG A 104 1.44 23.73 -29.65
CA ARG A 104 2.39 24.68 -30.24
C ARG A 104 1.73 25.19 -31.51
N ILE A 105 1.18 26.40 -31.45
CA ILE A 105 0.84 27.16 -32.65
C ILE A 105 2.18 27.71 -33.13
N TYR A 106 2.76 27.11 -34.16
CA TYR A 106 3.84 27.73 -34.91
C TYR A 106 3.19 28.83 -35.76
N HIS A 107 3.29 30.08 -35.31
CA HIS A 107 3.17 31.21 -36.23
C HIS A 107 4.49 31.29 -36.98
N TRP A 108 4.47 30.75 -38.19
CA TRP A 108 5.45 30.98 -39.23
C TRP A 108 5.59 32.49 -39.44
N ALA A 109 6.83 32.96 -39.44
CA ALA A 109 7.18 34.34 -39.71
C ALA A 109 6.70 34.73 -41.11
N VAL A 110 5.77 35.68 -41.16
CA VAL A 110 5.44 36.41 -42.39
C VAL A 110 6.40 37.60 -42.42
N SER A 111 7.57 37.41 -43.03
CA SER A 111 8.35 38.54 -43.55
C SER A 111 8.14 38.60 -45.06
N PRO A 112 7.46 39.63 -45.55
CA PRO A 112 7.74 40.13 -46.88
C PRO A 112 7.92 41.65 -46.85
N GLY A 113 8.99 42.13 -47.48
CA GLY A 113 8.99 43.44 -48.11
C GLY A 113 9.93 44.49 -47.53
N ASN A 114 11.23 44.19 -47.52
CA ASN A 114 12.21 45.24 -47.74
C ASN A 114 12.10 45.71 -49.21
N LYS A 115 11.59 46.92 -49.45
CA LYS A 115 11.85 47.69 -50.67
C LYS A 115 11.93 49.17 -50.31
N MET A 116 13.13 49.61 -49.93
CA MET A 116 13.60 50.96 -50.23
C MET A 116 14.01 50.98 -51.70
N VAL A 117 13.40 51.82 -52.55
CA VAL A 117 14.09 52.46 -53.69
C VAL A 117 13.40 53.78 -54.06
N ASN A 118 14.17 54.85 -53.94
CA ASN A 118 14.05 56.25 -54.41
C ASN A 118 12.82 57.09 -54.05
#